data_AF-A0A831KLW3-F1
#
_entry.id   AF-A0A831KLW3-F1
#
_cell.length_a   1.000
_cell.length_b   1.000
_cell.length_c   1.000
_cell.angle_alpha   90.00
_cell.angle_beta   90.00
_cell.angle_gamma   90.00
#
_symmetry.space_group_name_H-M   'P 1'
#
loop_
_entity.id
_entity.type
_entity.pdbx_description
1 polymer ?
#
loop_
_entity_poly.entity_id
_entity_poly.type
_entity_poly.pdbx_seq_one_letter_code
_entity_poly.pdbx_strand_id
1 'polypeptide(L)'
;MGNLPPLPRERQRTIRSLASRKIRRRKGLCLVEGQRAIEEAARSGHLEYLVAEDPAVLAGLEVGQAGGMDQIPVFLADGALFEDVSDVVHHRNLLGVAR
;
A
#
# COMPACT_ATOMS: atom_id res chain seq x y z
N MET A 1 4.33 -4.67 19.45
CA MET A 1 3.70 -4.57 18.12
C MET A 1 3.81 -5.94 17.47
N GLY A 2 2.70 -6.48 16.95
CA GLY A 2 2.67 -7.81 16.35
C GLY A 2 3.58 -7.90 15.13
N ASN A 3 4.12 -9.09 14.87
CA ASN A 3 4.99 -9.33 13.72
C ASN A 3 4.13 -9.25 12.44
N LEU A 4 4.26 -8.18 11.65
CA LEU A 4 3.52 -8.03 10.40
C LEU A 4 3.98 -9.09 9.38
N PRO A 5 3.06 -9.69 8.60
CA PRO A 5 3.43 -10.72 7.64
C PRO A 5 4.26 -10.13 6.49
N PRO A 6 5.21 -10.91 5.92
CA PRO A 6 5.91 -10.50 4.71
C PRO A 6 4.94 -10.45 3.52
N LEU A 7 5.20 -9.55 2.58
CA LEU A 7 4.42 -9.41 1.36
C LEU A 7 4.57 -10.67 0.48
N PRO A 8 3.47 -11.39 0.17
CA PRO A 8 3.52 -12.57 -0.68
C PRO A 8 4.10 -12.26 -2.07
N ARG A 9 4.87 -13.20 -2.64
CA ARG A 9 5.50 -13.05 -3.97
C ARG A 9 4.50 -12.70 -5.08
N GLU A 10 3.28 -13.22 -5.02
CA GLU A 10 2.22 -12.90 -5.99
C GLU A 10 1.80 -11.43 -5.92
N ARG A 11 1.70 -10.87 -4.71
CA ARG A 11 1.39 -9.45 -4.50
C ARG A 11 2.56 -8.56 -4.93
N GLN A 12 3.81 -8.94 -4.62
CA GLN A 12 5.00 -8.25 -5.13
C GLN A 12 5.00 -8.16 -6.67
N ARG A 13 4.76 -9.29 -7.36
CA ARG A 13 4.65 -9.31 -8.83
C ARG A 13 3.50 -8.44 -9.33
N THR A 14 2.37 -8.46 -8.63
CA THR A 14 1.22 -7.61 -8.99
C THR A 14 1.60 -6.14 -8.88
N ILE A 15 2.15 -5.69 -7.75
CA ILE A 15 2.57 -4.30 -7.51
C ILE A 15 3.53 -3.82 -8.61
N ARG A 16 4.61 -4.58 -8.89
CA ARG A 16 5.57 -4.26 -9.96
C ARG A 16 4.90 -4.14 -11.33
N SER A 17 3.88 -4.95 -11.60
CA SER A 17 3.13 -4.89 -12.87
C SER A 17 2.20 -3.68 -12.99
N LEU A 18 1.83 -3.04 -11.86
CA LEU A 18 0.92 -1.90 -11.84
C LEU A 18 1.58 -0.60 -12.35
N ALA A 19 2.89 -0.56 -12.62
CA ALA A 19 3.51 0.52 -13.38
C ALA A 19 2.89 0.70 -14.79
N SER A 20 2.37 -0.39 -15.38
CA SER A 20 1.70 -0.36 -16.68
C SER A 20 0.23 0.07 -16.57
N ARG A 21 -0.13 1.18 -17.24
CA ARG A 21 -1.53 1.63 -17.35
C ARG A 21 -2.48 0.56 -17.91
N LYS A 22 -2.01 -0.26 -18.86
CA LYS A 22 -2.78 -1.38 -19.42
C LYS A 22 -3.13 -2.40 -18.34
N ILE A 23 -2.17 -2.71 -17.46
CA ILE A 23 -2.37 -3.67 -16.38
C ILE A 23 -3.28 -3.10 -15.29
N ARG A 24 -3.10 -1.83 -14.91
CA ARG A 24 -4.01 -1.13 -13.98
C ARG A 24 -5.47 -1.23 -14.42
N ARG A 25 -5.75 -0.89 -15.68
CA ARG A 25 -7.10 -0.99 -16.27
C ARG A 25 -7.64 -2.41 -16.31
N ARG A 26 -6.80 -3.39 -16.68
CA ARG A 26 -7.20 -4.81 -16.77
C ARG A 26 -7.52 -5.41 -15.40
N LYS A 27 -6.74 -5.07 -14.37
CA LYS A 27 -6.92 -5.59 -13.01
C LYS A 27 -7.91 -4.77 -12.18
N GLY A 28 -8.21 -3.53 -12.59
CA GLY A 28 -8.96 -2.59 -11.76
C GLY A 28 -8.20 -2.25 -10.49
N LEU A 29 -6.88 -2.10 -10.56
CA LEU A 29 -6.03 -1.81 -9.39
C LEU A 29 -5.09 -0.64 -9.69
N CYS A 30 -4.79 0.14 -8.66
CA CYS A 30 -3.77 1.17 -8.70
C CYS A 30 -2.89 1.16 -7.44
N LEU A 31 -1.74 1.83 -7.57
CA LEU A 31 -0.88 2.17 -6.44
C LEU A 31 -1.28 3.53 -5.90
N VAL A 32 -1.31 3.65 -4.58
CA VAL A 32 -1.67 4.88 -3.86
C VAL A 32 -0.49 5.25 -2.98
N GLU A 33 0.06 6.43 -3.18
CA GLU A 33 1.23 6.93 -2.44
C GLU A 33 0.89 8.20 -1.69
N GLY A 34 1.53 8.37 -0.53
CA GLY A 34 1.31 9.52 0.35
C GLY A 34 0.18 9.30 1.35
N GLN A 35 0.43 9.75 2.58
CA GLN A 35 -0.44 9.53 3.73
C GLN A 35 -1.90 9.94 3.48
N ARG A 36 -2.14 11.16 2.96
CA ARG A 36 -3.50 11.66 2.73
C ARG A 36 -4.29 10.82 1.73
N ALA A 37 -3.66 10.42 0.63
CA ALA A 37 -4.31 9.61 -0.40
C ALA A 37 -4.62 8.20 0.12
N ILE A 38 -3.72 7.64 0.94
CA ILE A 38 -3.93 6.36 1.61
C ILE A 38 -5.09 6.42 2.60
N GLU A 39 -5.13 7.46 3.45
CA GLU A 39 -6.22 7.68 4.41
C GLU A 39 -7.57 7.89 3.70
N GLU A 40 -7.57 8.62 2.58
CA GLU A 40 -8.76 8.82 1.75
C GLU A 40 -9.25 7.50 1.14
N ALA A 41 -8.35 6.73 0.52
CA ALA A 41 -8.68 5.43 -0.07
C ALA A 41 -9.19 4.42 0.97
N ALA A 42 -8.64 4.47 2.19
CA ALA A 42 -9.13 3.66 3.30
C ALA A 42 -10.53 4.08 3.74
N ARG A 43 -10.76 5.39 3.92
CA ARG A 43 -12.05 5.95 4.33
C ARG A 43 -13.16 5.67 3.30
N SER A 44 -12.82 5.65 2.02
CA SER A 44 -13.76 5.33 0.95
C SER A 44 -14.01 3.83 0.77
N GLY A 45 -13.31 2.96 1.51
CA GLY A 45 -13.43 1.50 1.39
C GLY A 45 -12.82 0.92 0.11
N HIS A 46 -11.93 1.67 -0.55
CA HIS A 46 -11.28 1.25 -1.80
C HIS A 46 -9.88 0.68 -1.59
N LEU A 47 -9.30 0.88 -0.40
CA LEU A 47 -7.96 0.36 -0.06
C LEU A 47 -8.03 -1.15 0.27
N GLU A 48 -7.36 -1.95 -0.54
CA GLU A 48 -7.35 -3.41 -0.43
C GLU A 48 -6.30 -3.90 0.58
N TYR A 49 -5.13 -3.27 0.61
CA TYR A 49 -4.05 -3.57 1.56
C TYR A 49 -2.95 -2.50 1.54
N LEU A 50 -2.15 -2.49 2.60
CA LEU A 50 -0.96 -1.67 2.75
C LEU A 50 0.32 -2.49 2.63
N VAL A 51 1.35 -1.84 2.14
CA VAL A 51 2.72 -2.33 2.13
C VAL A 51 3.61 -1.28 2.76
N ALA A 52 4.32 -1.65 3.82
CA ALA A 52 5.27 -0.80 4.51
C ALA A 52 6.65 -1.47 4.53
N GLU A 53 7.72 -0.68 4.58
CA GLU A 53 9.06 -1.25 4.81
C GLU A 53 9.25 -1.62 6.28
N ASP A 54 8.81 -0.73 7.19
CA ASP A 54 8.93 -0.90 8.63
C ASP A 54 7.59 -0.57 9.32
N PRO A 55 7.18 -1.30 10.37
CA PRO A 55 5.99 -0.98 11.15
C PRO A 55 5.93 0.47 11.67
N ALA A 56 7.09 1.09 11.95
CA ALA A 56 7.18 2.46 12.45
C ALA A 56 6.68 3.50 11.43
N VAL A 57 6.69 3.19 10.13
CA VAL A 57 6.18 4.07 9.07
C VAL A 57 4.65 4.24 9.16
N LEU A 58 3.97 3.29 9.79
CA LEU A 58 2.52 3.35 10.05
C LEU A 58 2.19 4.28 11.24
N ALA A 59 3.19 4.72 12.01
CA ALA A 59 2.97 5.59 13.15
C ALA A 59 2.41 6.94 12.68
N GLY A 60 1.25 7.32 13.21
CA GLY A 60 0.57 8.58 12.85
C GLY A 60 -0.28 8.51 11.58
N LEU A 61 -0.47 7.33 10.98
CA LEU A 61 -1.44 7.12 9.92
C LEU A 61 -2.85 7.07 10.56
N GLU A 62 -3.70 8.07 10.29
CA GLU A 62 -5.08 8.09 10.78
C GLU A 62 -6.01 7.28 9.88
N VAL A 63 -5.65 6.01 9.71
CA VAL A 63 -6.56 5.04 9.14
C VAL A 63 -7.47 4.60 10.28
N GLY A 64 -8.79 4.80 10.17
CA GLY A 64 -9.72 4.19 11.14
C GLY A 64 -10.32 5.09 12.25
N GLN A 65 -10.64 6.36 11.99
CA GLN A 65 -11.67 7.05 12.82
C GLN A 65 -13.11 6.85 12.31
N ALA A 66 -13.28 6.19 11.17
CA ALA A 66 -14.57 5.71 10.68
C ALA A 66 -14.47 4.21 10.38
N GLY A 67 -14.55 3.39 11.43
CA GLY A 67 -14.81 1.95 11.35
C GLY A 67 -13.88 1.11 10.46
N GLY A 68 -12.76 0.63 11.01
CA GLY A 68 -12.18 -0.63 10.54
C GLY A 68 -10.72 -0.61 10.10
N MET A 69 -9.79 -0.18 10.97
CA MET A 69 -8.39 -0.63 10.80
C MET A 69 -8.24 -2.15 10.99
N ASP A 70 -9.18 -2.81 11.67
CA ASP A 70 -9.18 -4.26 11.89
C ASP A 70 -9.35 -5.10 10.60
N GLN A 71 -9.59 -4.48 9.43
CA GLN A 71 -9.86 -5.21 8.18
C GLN A 71 -8.83 -5.00 7.06
N ILE A 72 -8.01 -3.95 7.09
CA ILE A 72 -7.08 -3.66 5.98
C ILE A 72 -5.77 -4.41 6.24
N PRO A 73 -5.42 -5.44 5.45
CA PRO A 73 -4.20 -6.20 5.67
C PRO A 73 -2.98 -5.32 5.43
N VAL A 74 -1.98 -5.46 6.30
CA VAL A 74 -0.69 -4.77 6.17
C VAL A 74 0.41 -5.81 5.99
N PHE A 75 1.30 -5.56 5.04
CA PHE A 75 2.43 -6.42 4.73
C PHE A 75 3.76 -5.66 4.79
N LEU A 76 4.84 -6.39 5.08
CA LEU A 76 6.20 -5.86 5.01
C LEU A 76 6.87 -6.21 3.68
N ALA A 77 7.59 -5.25 3.11
CA ALA A 77 8.43 -5.44 1.92
C ALA A 77 9.79 -4.75 2.09
N ASP A 78 10.79 -5.17 1.32
CA ASP A 78 12.08 -4.48 1.29
C ASP A 78 12.00 -3.11 0.59
N GLY A 79 12.97 -2.23 0.91
CA GLY A 79 13.11 -0.91 0.28
C GLY A 79 13.20 -0.95 -1.24
N ALA A 80 13.80 -2.00 -1.81
CA ALA A 80 13.96 -2.15 -3.26
C ALA A 80 12.61 -2.22 -4.00
N LEU A 81 11.55 -2.75 -3.36
CA LEU A 81 10.22 -2.69 -3.93
C LEU A 81 9.75 -1.24 -4.15
N PHE A 82 10.01 -0.34 -3.21
CA PHE A 82 9.56 1.06 -3.27
C PHE A 82 10.36 1.85 -4.29
N GLU A 83 11.68 1.62 -4.36
CA GLU A 83 12.54 2.21 -5.39
C GLU A 83 12.10 1.80 -6.81
N ASP A 84 11.62 0.57 -6.98
CA ASP A 84 11.21 0.04 -8.29
C ASP A 84 9.85 0.57 -8.78
N VAL A 85 8.94 0.93 -7.86
CA VAL A 85 7.52 1.15 -8.20
C VAL A 85 6.99 2.52 -7.80
N SER A 86 7.72 3.27 -6.98
CA SER A 86 7.31 4.61 -6.59
C SER A 86 7.53 5.58 -7.73
N ASP A 87 6.49 6.35 -8.05
CA ASP A 87 6.61 7.49 -8.96
C ASP A 87 7.00 8.79 -8.19
N VAL A 88 7.22 8.69 -6.87
CA VAL A 88 7.48 9.82 -5.97
C VAL A 88 8.95 9.84 -5.51
N VAL A 89 9.61 10.98 -5.73
CA VAL A 89 11.02 11.21 -5.37
C VAL A 89 11.33 10.99 -3.88
N HIS A 90 10.35 11.18 -3.00
CA HIS A 90 10.43 10.92 -1.56
C HIS A 90 9.35 9.92 -1.14
N HIS A 91 9.48 8.67 -1.57
CA HIS A 91 8.63 7.60 -1.07
C HIS A 91 8.86 7.44 0.44
N ARG A 92 7.78 7.52 1.22
CA ARG A 92 7.83 7.33 2.67
C ARG A 92 7.94 5.86 3.09
N ASN A 93 8.34 4.99 2.17
CA ASN A 93 8.38 3.54 2.36
C ASN A 93 7.02 2.96 2.79
N LEU A 94 5.95 3.56 2.26
CA LEU A 94 4.55 3.18 2.46
C LEU A 94 3.79 3.29 1.15
N LEU A 95 3.07 2.22 0.81
CA LEU A 95 2.31 2.08 -0.42
C LEU A 95 0.94 1.46 -0.13
N GLY A 96 -0.10 2.03 -0.72
CA GLY A 96 -1.43 1.45 -0.76
C GLY A 96 -1.70 0.76 -2.09
N VAL A 97 -2.49 -0.31 -2.07
CA VAL A 97 -3.11 -0.89 -3.28
C VAL A 97 -4.61 -0.73 -3.17
N ALA A 98 -5.23 -0.11 -4.18
CA ALA A 98 -6.66 0.23 -4.16
C ALA A 98 -7.39 -0.23 -5.43
N ARG A 99 -8.72 -0.39 -5.32
CA ARG A 99 -9.64 -0.78 -6.39
C ARG A 99 -10.78 0.21 -6.56
#